data_AF-A0A1Y4DRF7-F1
#
_entry.id   AF-A0A1Y4DRF7-F1
#
_cell.length_a   1.000
_cell.length_b   1.000
_cell.length_c   1.000
_cell.angle_alpha   90.00
_cell.angle_beta   90.00
_cell.angle_gamma   90.00
#
_symmetry.space_group_name_H-M   'P 1'
#
loop_
_entity.id
_entity.type
_entity.pdbx_description
1 polymer ?
#
loop_
_entity_poly.entity_id
_entity_poly.type
_entity_poly.pdbx_seq_one_letter_code
_entity_poly.pdbx_strand_id
1 'polypeptide(L)'
;MLQADTAAIKSVPFSLACSVAMRVLTAPMLVGKVFLEGGLVPWIASGCDSRRLHGDVDISLRIADMPDVRTWLVGEGLYDPRLDSLNLPCNEERGDFGVHSVIDGVLVSFCPYLVESDELHQRNAALEVTDGFDALLEAVMPCSMEADRTELRRLPTGVTIGCATLEAVRASKIMSDREKDAHDIAEIDRIGYDLDRYARIAKEYATMRIVCVAHGE
;
A
#
# COMPACT_ATOMS: atom_id res chain seq x y z
N MET A 1 30.75 16.18 0.66
CA MET A 1 30.14 15.19 -0.25
C MET A 1 30.07 13.88 0.53
N LEU A 2 28.98 13.66 1.27
CA LEU A 2 28.72 12.38 1.91
C LEU A 2 27.91 11.57 0.90
N GLN A 3 28.53 10.57 0.28
CA GLN A 3 27.79 9.48 -0.35
C GLN A 3 26.96 8.85 0.76
N ALA A 4 25.66 9.10 0.77
CA ALA A 4 24.75 8.23 1.48
C ALA A 4 24.82 6.89 0.74
N ASP A 5 25.35 5.86 1.40
CA ASP A 5 25.18 4.47 0.97
C ASP A 5 23.68 4.25 0.78
N THR A 6 23.21 4.20 -0.47
CA THR A 6 21.92 3.61 -0.81
C THR A 6 22.07 2.11 -0.60
N ALA A 7 22.04 1.70 0.67
CA ALA A 7 21.85 0.30 1.00
C ALA A 7 20.52 -0.11 0.36
N ALA A 8 20.59 -0.95 -0.68
CA ALA A 8 19.41 -1.50 -1.33
C ALA A 8 18.45 -2.01 -0.24
N ILE A 9 17.21 -1.55 -0.24
CA ILE A 9 16.22 -1.95 0.76
C ILE A 9 15.99 -3.44 0.56
N LYS A 10 16.38 -4.24 1.56
CA LYS A 10 16.31 -5.70 1.49
C LYS A 10 14.96 -6.16 2.01
N SER A 11 14.45 -7.24 1.43
CA SER A 11 13.27 -7.90 1.98
C SER A 11 13.53 -8.38 3.41
N VAL A 12 12.55 -8.20 4.28
CA VAL A 12 12.64 -8.45 5.72
C VAL A 12 11.73 -9.61 6.17
N PRO A 13 12.01 -10.25 7.32
CA PRO A 13 11.11 -11.23 7.90
C PRO A 13 9.73 -10.65 8.21
N PHE A 14 8.70 -11.50 8.17
CA PHE A 14 7.32 -11.13 8.50
C PHE A 14 7.18 -10.41 9.84
N SER A 15 7.87 -10.86 10.89
CA SER A 15 7.79 -10.24 12.21
C SER A 15 8.19 -8.76 12.21
N LEU A 16 9.22 -8.39 11.43
CA LEU A 16 9.66 -7.01 11.29
C LEU A 16 8.68 -6.19 10.45
N ALA A 17 8.26 -6.71 9.29
CA ALA A 17 7.28 -6.02 8.43
C ALA A 17 5.93 -5.80 9.16
N CYS A 18 5.48 -6.81 9.92
CA CYS A 18 4.28 -6.72 10.76
C CYS A 18 4.45 -5.68 11.87
N SER A 19 5.59 -5.65 12.57
CA SER A 19 5.86 -4.63 13.58
C SER A 19 5.80 -3.21 13.03
N VAL A 20 6.40 -2.98 11.84
CA VAL A 20 6.38 -1.68 11.16
C VAL A 20 4.96 -1.31 10.71
N ALA A 21 4.23 -2.24 10.10
CA ALA A 21 2.84 -2.02 9.72
C ALA A 21 1.99 -1.64 10.94
N MET A 22 2.13 -2.36 12.06
CA MET A 22 1.40 -2.06 13.29
C MET A 22 1.75 -0.68 13.87
N ARG A 23 3.03 -0.24 13.80
CA ARG A 23 3.44 1.11 14.23
C ARG A 23 2.67 2.19 13.46
N VAL A 24 2.50 2.03 12.15
CA VAL A 24 1.75 2.95 11.29
C VAL A 24 0.24 2.88 11.58
N LEU A 25 -0.33 1.67 11.53
CA LEU A 25 -1.78 1.43 11.61
C LEU A 25 -2.38 1.77 12.97
N THR A 26 -1.56 1.86 14.01
CA THR A 26 -1.98 2.20 15.39
C THR A 26 -1.51 3.58 15.83
N ALA A 27 -0.82 4.34 14.96
CA ALA A 27 -0.43 5.72 15.25
C ALA A 27 -1.69 6.58 15.47
N PRO A 28 -1.84 7.28 16.63
CA PRO A 28 -3.08 7.98 16.97
C PRO A 28 -3.58 8.97 15.92
N MET A 29 -2.69 9.59 15.16
CA MET A 29 -3.03 10.56 14.11
C MET A 29 -3.54 9.90 12.81
N LEU A 30 -3.21 8.63 12.60
CA LEU A 30 -3.46 7.88 11.35
C LEU A 30 -4.57 6.84 11.50
N VAL A 31 -4.92 6.41 12.72
CA VAL A 31 -6.00 5.44 12.96
C VAL A 31 -7.29 5.89 12.26
N GLY A 32 -7.84 5.01 11.41
CA GLY A 32 -9.06 5.27 10.64
C GLY A 32 -8.85 6.01 9.31
N LYS A 33 -7.61 6.42 8.99
CA LYS A 33 -7.25 7.10 7.73
C LYS A 33 -6.38 6.24 6.81
N VAL A 34 -5.57 5.36 7.39
CA VAL A 34 -4.65 4.48 6.67
C VAL A 34 -5.14 3.03 6.66
N PHE A 35 -4.91 2.34 5.56
CA PHE A 35 -5.32 0.96 5.34
C PHE A 35 -4.14 0.15 4.82
N LEU A 36 -3.84 -0.96 5.49
CA LEU A 36 -2.83 -1.90 5.03
C LEU A 36 -3.27 -2.58 3.73
N GLU A 37 -2.35 -2.66 2.77
CA GLU A 37 -2.55 -3.26 1.45
C GLU A 37 -1.63 -4.46 1.22
N GLY A 38 -1.86 -5.15 0.10
CA GLY A 38 -0.91 -6.07 -0.47
C GLY A 38 -0.70 -7.36 0.32
N GLY A 39 0.52 -7.91 0.23
CA GLY A 39 0.80 -9.28 0.64
C GLY A 39 0.88 -9.50 2.15
N LEU A 40 0.89 -8.45 2.97
CA LEU A 40 0.90 -8.58 4.44
C LEU A 40 -0.49 -8.84 5.02
N VAL A 41 -1.55 -8.35 4.35
CA VAL A 41 -2.93 -8.36 4.84
C VAL A 41 -3.40 -9.74 5.31
N PRO A 42 -3.32 -10.83 4.50
CA PRO A 42 -3.86 -12.12 4.93
C PRO A 42 -3.16 -12.68 6.16
N TRP A 43 -1.85 -12.46 6.29
CA TRP A 43 -1.04 -12.97 7.39
C TRP A 43 -1.28 -12.22 8.69
N ILE A 44 -1.42 -10.89 8.63
CA ILE A 44 -1.84 -10.10 9.79
C ILE A 44 -3.27 -10.45 10.19
N ALA A 45 -4.17 -10.62 9.22
CA ALA A 45 -5.57 -10.97 9.47
C ALA A 45 -5.72 -12.34 10.16
N SER A 46 -4.91 -13.34 9.79
CA SER A 46 -4.96 -14.66 10.42
C SER A 46 -4.11 -14.79 11.68
N GLY A 47 -3.17 -13.87 11.91
CA GLY A 47 -2.16 -13.97 12.97
C GLY A 47 -1.11 -15.05 12.73
N CYS A 48 -1.04 -15.61 11.52
CA CYS A 48 -0.06 -16.63 11.15
C CYS A 48 1.21 -16.01 10.57
N ASP A 49 2.36 -16.65 10.78
CA ASP A 49 3.61 -16.26 10.12
C ASP A 49 3.59 -16.70 8.66
N SER A 50 3.77 -15.74 7.75
CA SER A 50 3.89 -15.99 6.31
C SER A 50 5.07 -16.89 5.92
N ARG A 51 6.10 -16.99 6.79
CA ARG A 51 7.37 -17.70 6.55
C ARG A 51 8.11 -17.25 5.28
N ARG A 52 7.75 -16.09 4.72
CA ARG A 52 8.41 -15.45 3.58
C ARG A 52 8.96 -14.09 3.95
N LEU A 53 9.86 -13.61 3.10
CA LEU A 53 10.34 -12.24 3.17
C LEU A 53 9.33 -11.29 2.53
N HIS A 54 9.30 -10.06 3.01
CA HIS A 54 8.47 -8.96 2.52
C HIS A 54 9.35 -7.79 2.10
N GLY A 55 9.13 -7.24 0.91
CA GLY A 55 9.95 -6.13 0.38
C GLY A 55 9.62 -4.79 1.04
N ASP A 56 8.36 -4.64 1.43
CA ASP A 56 7.74 -3.37 1.77
C ASP A 56 6.48 -3.58 2.62
N VAL A 57 5.94 -2.46 3.11
CA VAL A 57 4.61 -2.33 3.70
C VAL A 57 3.83 -1.33 2.85
N ASP A 58 2.79 -1.81 2.17
CA ASP A 58 1.91 -0.97 1.36
C ASP A 58 0.77 -0.41 2.21
N ILE A 59 0.57 0.90 2.16
CA ILE A 59 -0.50 1.60 2.87
C ILE A 59 -1.30 2.43 1.85
N SER A 60 -2.60 2.19 1.77
CA SER A 60 -3.52 3.07 1.04
C SER A 60 -4.22 4.05 2.00
N LEU A 61 -4.61 5.20 1.47
CA LEU A 61 -5.36 6.23 2.19
C LEU A 61 -6.04 7.17 1.21
N ARG A 62 -7.08 7.88 1.65
CA ARG A 62 -7.69 8.92 0.82
C ARG A 62 -6.68 10.04 0.60
N ILE A 63 -6.65 10.61 -0.59
CA ILE A 63 -5.74 11.72 -0.93
C ILE A 63 -5.89 12.92 0.03
N ALA A 64 -7.09 13.15 0.57
CA ALA A 64 -7.35 14.20 1.56
C ALA A 64 -6.63 14.00 2.90
N ASP A 65 -6.25 12.76 3.24
CA ASP A 65 -5.58 12.40 4.50
C ASP A 65 -4.03 12.41 4.36
N MET A 66 -3.49 12.60 3.15
CA MET A 66 -2.05 12.67 2.91
C MET A 66 -1.30 13.74 3.74
N PRO A 67 -1.84 14.94 4.00
CA PRO A 67 -1.19 15.91 4.87
C PRO A 67 -0.94 15.39 6.29
N ASP A 68 -1.80 14.53 6.81
CA ASP A 68 -1.64 13.95 8.14
C ASP A 68 -0.51 12.91 8.17
N VAL A 69 -0.37 12.10 7.10
CA VAL A 69 0.78 11.18 6.95
C VAL A 69 2.09 11.96 6.94
N ARG A 70 2.19 13.02 6.13
CA ARG A 70 3.42 13.84 6.08
C ARG A 70 3.72 14.50 7.44
N THR A 71 2.70 15.02 8.11
CA THR A 71 2.84 15.60 9.45
C THR A 71 3.33 14.54 10.45
N TRP A 72 2.81 13.31 10.38
CA TRP A 72 3.25 12.21 11.22
C TRP A 72 4.72 11.85 10.95
N LEU A 73 5.09 11.67 9.68
CA LEU A 73 6.45 11.36 9.27
C LEU A 73 7.45 12.43 9.73
N VAL A 74 7.10 13.72 9.62
CA VAL A 74 7.94 14.82 10.11
C VAL A 74 8.07 14.76 11.64
N GLY A 75 6.97 14.56 12.37
CA GLY A 75 6.98 14.46 13.83
C GLY A 75 7.82 13.29 14.37
N GLU A 76 7.87 12.19 13.62
CA GLU A 76 8.65 11.00 13.96
C GLU A 76 10.11 11.06 13.44
N GLY A 77 10.49 12.11 12.69
CA GLY A 77 11.81 12.20 12.06
C GLY A 77 12.02 11.19 10.92
N LEU A 78 10.94 10.71 10.30
CA LEU A 78 10.88 9.69 9.25
C LEU A 78 10.65 10.26 7.84
N TYR A 79 10.43 11.56 7.72
CA TYR A 79 10.20 12.22 6.45
C TYR A 79 11.51 12.48 5.70
N ASP A 80 11.59 12.02 4.44
CA ASP A 80 12.66 12.33 3.50
C ASP A 80 12.06 12.97 2.24
N PRO A 81 12.38 14.23 1.90
CA PRO A 81 11.87 14.88 0.70
C PRO A 81 12.15 14.12 -0.60
N ARG A 82 13.22 13.33 -0.65
CA ARG A 82 13.59 12.50 -1.83
C ARG A 82 12.65 11.31 -2.03
N LEU A 83 11.88 10.96 -1.00
CA LEU A 83 10.91 9.88 -1.03
C LEU A 83 9.48 10.38 -1.21
N ASP A 84 9.27 11.67 -1.42
CA ASP A 84 7.95 12.27 -1.58
C ASP A 84 7.71 12.65 -3.03
N SER A 85 6.63 12.12 -3.61
CA SER A 85 6.25 12.35 -5.00
C SER A 85 6.10 13.84 -5.35
N LEU A 86 5.76 14.69 -4.38
CA LEU A 86 5.62 16.14 -4.57
C LEU A 86 6.94 16.85 -4.93
N ASN A 87 8.08 16.21 -4.69
CA ASN A 87 9.40 16.75 -4.95
C ASN A 87 10.06 16.13 -6.19
N LEU A 88 9.39 15.19 -6.87
CA LEU A 88 9.94 14.54 -8.05
C LEU A 88 9.98 15.51 -9.23
N PRO A 89 11.10 15.58 -9.98
CA PRO A 89 11.22 16.45 -11.15
C PRO A 89 10.16 16.17 -12.22
N CYS A 90 9.76 14.90 -12.41
CA CYS A 90 8.73 14.52 -13.38
C CYS A 90 7.31 14.93 -12.95
N ASN A 91 7.11 15.44 -11.73
CA ASN A 91 5.81 15.85 -11.21
C ASN A 91 5.56 17.36 -11.39
N GLU A 92 5.48 17.81 -12.66
CA GLU A 92 5.33 19.23 -13.01
C GLU A 92 4.07 19.87 -12.41
N GLU A 93 2.96 19.12 -12.40
CA GLU A 93 1.67 19.56 -11.86
C GLU A 93 1.57 19.47 -10.33
N ARG A 94 2.59 18.91 -9.67
CA ARG A 94 2.62 18.66 -8.22
C ARG A 94 1.39 17.89 -7.72
N GLY A 95 0.96 16.90 -8.49
CA GLY A 95 -0.08 15.96 -8.06
C GLY A 95 0.44 15.09 -6.92
N ASP A 96 -0.43 14.74 -5.97
CA ASP A 96 -0.02 13.84 -4.89
C ASP A 96 -0.09 12.38 -5.36
N PHE A 97 1.06 11.73 -5.50
CA PHE A 97 1.20 10.30 -5.83
C PHE A 97 1.74 9.48 -4.66
N GLY A 98 1.78 10.09 -3.46
CA GLY A 98 2.22 9.43 -2.25
C GLY A 98 3.58 9.86 -1.75
N VAL A 99 3.96 9.23 -0.64
CA VAL A 99 5.25 9.40 0.01
C VAL A 99 5.72 8.04 0.51
N HIS A 100 7.02 7.78 0.42
CA HIS A 100 7.65 6.62 0.99
C HIS A 100 8.47 7.02 2.22
N SER A 101 8.68 6.06 3.12
CA SER A 101 9.56 6.22 4.26
C SER A 101 10.26 4.91 4.59
N VAL A 102 11.45 4.98 5.17
CA VAL A 102 12.16 3.80 5.69
C VAL A 102 12.02 3.77 7.20
N ILE A 103 11.16 2.88 7.69
CA ILE A 103 10.87 2.73 9.13
C ILE A 103 11.52 1.45 9.61
N ASP A 104 12.47 1.56 10.54
CA ASP A 104 13.22 0.43 11.09
C ASP A 104 13.85 -0.47 10.01
N GLY A 105 14.28 0.15 8.90
CA GLY A 105 14.89 -0.52 7.74
C GLY A 105 13.91 -1.11 6.72
N VAL A 106 12.59 -0.90 6.90
CA VAL A 106 11.53 -1.40 6.01
C VAL A 106 10.98 -0.24 5.17
N LEU A 107 10.86 -0.43 3.86
CA LEU A 107 10.16 0.53 2.99
C LEU A 107 8.67 0.51 3.31
N VAL A 108 8.11 1.68 3.60
CA VAL A 108 6.68 1.88 3.79
C VAL A 108 6.21 2.85 2.71
N SER A 109 5.27 2.40 1.89
CA SER A 109 4.71 3.19 0.78
C SER A 109 3.32 3.67 1.17
N PHE A 110 3.12 4.99 1.22
CA PHE A 110 1.83 5.62 1.46
C PHE A 110 1.24 6.10 0.13
N CYS A 111 0.31 5.33 -0.40
CA CYS A 111 -0.21 5.46 -1.75
C CYS A 111 -1.64 6.02 -1.71
N PRO A 112 -1.86 7.29 -2.10
CA PRO A 112 -3.18 7.91 -2.02
C PRO A 112 -4.13 7.35 -3.07
N TYR A 113 -5.41 7.31 -2.73
CA TYR A 113 -6.48 7.08 -3.68
C TYR A 113 -7.55 8.17 -3.61
N LEU A 114 -8.33 8.28 -4.67
CA LEU A 114 -9.55 9.07 -4.74
C LEU A 114 -10.61 8.32 -5.54
N VAL A 115 -11.87 8.63 -5.28
CA VAL A 115 -13.01 8.10 -6.04
C VAL A 115 -13.68 9.26 -6.76
N GLU A 116 -13.67 9.22 -8.08
CA GLU A 116 -14.26 10.23 -8.96
C GLU A 116 -15.06 9.54 -10.05
N SER A 117 -16.30 10.00 -10.29
CA SER A 117 -17.15 9.48 -11.37
C SER A 117 -17.29 7.95 -11.40
N ASP A 118 -17.49 7.33 -10.23
CA ASP A 118 -17.55 5.87 -10.03
C ASP A 118 -16.27 5.09 -10.44
N GLU A 119 -15.13 5.77 -10.55
CA GLU A 119 -13.81 5.18 -10.71
C GLU A 119 -12.97 5.42 -9.45
N LEU A 120 -12.24 4.40 -9.02
CA LEU A 120 -11.16 4.53 -8.05
C LEU A 120 -9.85 4.75 -8.80
N HIS A 121 -9.14 5.82 -8.43
CA HIS A 121 -7.81 6.14 -8.91
C HIS A 121 -6.83 5.92 -7.76
N GLN A 122 -6.07 4.83 -7.81
CA GLN A 122 -5.00 4.54 -6.88
C GLN A 122 -3.69 5.08 -7.46
N ARG A 123 -3.09 6.05 -6.78
CA ARG A 123 -1.82 6.65 -7.20
C ARG A 123 -0.65 6.04 -6.45
N ASN A 124 0.49 5.99 -7.13
CA ASN A 124 1.76 5.55 -6.58
C ASN A 124 2.92 6.26 -7.31
N ALA A 125 4.07 6.35 -6.65
CA ALA A 125 5.31 6.78 -7.28
C ALA A 125 6.31 5.62 -7.28
N ALA A 126 6.96 5.39 -8.42
CA ALA A 126 8.24 4.70 -8.47
C ALA A 126 9.34 5.75 -8.29
N LEU A 127 10.36 5.44 -7.51
CA LEU A 127 11.44 6.40 -7.20
C LEU A 127 12.79 5.87 -7.67
N GLU A 128 13.67 6.74 -8.16
CA GLU A 128 15.03 6.36 -8.56
C GLU A 128 15.77 5.61 -7.45
N VAL A 129 15.60 6.08 -6.20
CA VAL A 129 16.26 5.52 -5.02
C VAL A 129 15.80 4.13 -4.62
N THR A 130 14.62 3.67 -5.07
CA THR A 130 14.07 2.34 -4.77
C THR A 130 13.95 1.44 -6.00
N ASP A 131 13.56 2.02 -7.13
CA ASP A 131 13.18 1.34 -8.37
C ASP A 131 14.14 1.59 -9.53
N GLY A 132 15.05 2.56 -9.39
CA GLY A 132 16.05 2.92 -10.41
C GLY A 132 15.55 3.87 -11.50
N PHE A 133 14.32 4.37 -11.38
CA PHE A 133 13.75 5.44 -12.21
C PHE A 133 12.62 6.16 -11.45
N ASP A 134 12.32 7.40 -11.83
CA ASP A 134 11.17 8.13 -11.31
C ASP A 134 9.96 7.94 -12.22
N ALA A 135 8.81 7.53 -11.68
CA ALA A 135 7.56 7.51 -12.43
C ALA A 135 6.34 7.76 -11.55
N LEU A 136 5.36 8.46 -12.09
CA LEU A 136 4.04 8.66 -11.47
C LEU A 136 3.05 7.70 -12.11
N LEU A 137 2.46 6.83 -11.30
CA LEU A 137 1.59 5.76 -11.76
C LEU A 137 0.19 5.95 -11.18
N GLU A 138 -0.82 5.68 -11.99
CA GLU A 138 -2.21 5.66 -11.56
C GLU A 138 -2.88 4.37 -12.04
N ALA A 139 -3.33 3.54 -11.10
CA ALA A 139 -4.21 2.42 -11.38
C ALA A 139 -5.67 2.90 -11.30
N VAL A 140 -6.37 2.85 -12.43
CA VAL A 140 -7.76 3.28 -12.53
C VAL A 140 -8.64 2.06 -12.75
N MET A 141 -9.70 1.96 -11.96
CA MET A 141 -10.69 0.88 -12.08
C MET A 141 -12.07 1.37 -11.66
N PRO A 142 -13.14 0.76 -12.19
CA PRO A 142 -14.49 1.01 -11.67
C PRO A 142 -14.56 0.73 -10.16
N CYS A 143 -15.33 1.53 -9.45
CA CYS A 143 -15.52 1.41 -8.01
C CYS A 143 -17.00 1.65 -7.68
N SER A 144 -17.77 0.58 -7.72
CA SER A 144 -19.19 0.62 -7.36
C SER A 144 -19.42 0.89 -5.87
N MET A 145 -18.47 0.50 -5.01
CA MET A 145 -18.55 0.69 -3.57
C MET A 145 -17.16 0.78 -2.95
N GLU A 146 -16.82 1.92 -2.36
CA GLU A 146 -15.53 2.10 -1.68
C GLU A 146 -15.35 1.11 -0.51
N ALA A 147 -16.44 0.79 0.21
CA ALA A 147 -16.43 -0.16 1.33
C ALA A 147 -16.17 -1.63 0.90
N ASP A 148 -16.16 -1.93 -0.40
CA ASP A 148 -15.71 -3.23 -0.89
C ASP A 148 -14.16 -3.30 -0.93
N ARG A 149 -13.46 -2.15 -0.85
CA ARG A 149 -11.99 -2.08 -0.97
C ARG A 149 -11.28 -2.12 0.36
N THR A 150 -11.78 -1.39 1.35
CA THR A 150 -11.15 -1.30 2.68
C THR A 150 -12.14 -1.54 3.80
N GLU A 151 -11.63 -2.00 4.94
CA GLU A 151 -12.41 -2.27 6.14
C GLU A 151 -11.61 -2.00 7.43
N LEU A 152 -12.34 -1.86 8.53
CA LEU A 152 -11.76 -1.96 9.87
C LEU A 152 -11.86 -3.40 10.35
N ARG A 153 -10.72 -4.03 10.58
CA ARG A 153 -10.64 -5.44 11.00
C ARG A 153 -10.10 -5.56 12.41
N ARG A 154 -10.82 -6.28 13.27
CA ARG A 154 -10.34 -6.68 14.59
C ARG A 154 -9.46 -7.92 14.45
N LEU A 155 -8.19 -7.78 14.80
CA LEU A 155 -7.18 -8.83 14.73
C LEU A 155 -7.33 -9.84 15.87
N PRO A 156 -6.74 -11.04 15.76
CA PRO A 156 -6.69 -12.02 16.86
C PRO A 156 -6.06 -11.48 18.15
N THR A 157 -5.18 -10.47 18.05
CA THR A 157 -4.58 -9.76 19.18
C THR A 157 -5.56 -8.84 19.92
N GLY A 158 -6.75 -8.62 19.36
CA GLY A 158 -7.77 -7.72 19.89
C GLY A 158 -7.67 -6.28 19.37
N VAL A 159 -6.57 -5.91 18.71
CA VAL A 159 -6.36 -4.59 18.08
C VAL A 159 -7.22 -4.47 16.82
N THR A 160 -7.78 -3.30 16.56
CA THR A 160 -8.48 -2.99 15.30
C THR A 160 -7.56 -2.15 14.41
N ILE A 161 -7.42 -2.55 13.14
CA ILE A 161 -6.65 -1.82 12.13
C ILE A 161 -7.50 -1.56 10.89
N GLY A 162 -7.12 -0.56 10.09
CA GLY A 162 -7.60 -0.44 8.71
C GLY A 162 -6.80 -1.37 7.79
N CYS A 163 -7.48 -2.09 6.91
CA CYS A 163 -6.83 -2.86 5.85
C CYS A 163 -7.72 -2.97 4.62
N ALA A 164 -7.14 -3.35 3.49
CA ALA A 164 -7.91 -3.85 2.37
C ALA A 164 -8.73 -5.07 2.77
N THR A 165 -9.89 -5.22 2.14
CA THR A 165 -10.69 -6.43 2.28
C THR A 165 -9.93 -7.60 1.67
N LEU A 166 -10.15 -8.81 2.20
CA LEU A 166 -9.48 -10.00 1.67
C LEU A 166 -9.87 -10.24 0.21
N GLU A 167 -11.08 -9.85 -0.19
CA GLU A 167 -11.57 -9.95 -1.55
C GLU A 167 -10.80 -9.02 -2.50
N ALA A 168 -10.52 -7.79 -2.09
CA ALA A 168 -9.70 -6.84 -2.85
C ALA A 168 -8.27 -7.33 -3.01
N VAL A 169 -7.65 -7.79 -1.92
CA VAL A 169 -6.30 -8.36 -1.96
C VAL A 169 -6.27 -9.57 -2.89
N ARG A 170 -7.23 -10.50 -2.76
CA ARG A 170 -7.30 -11.69 -3.61
C ARG A 170 -7.45 -11.34 -5.09
N ALA A 171 -8.33 -10.40 -5.43
CA ALA A 171 -8.55 -9.97 -6.81
C ALA A 171 -7.29 -9.33 -7.41
N SER A 172 -6.62 -8.44 -6.66
CA SER A 172 -5.35 -7.84 -7.05
C SER A 172 -4.27 -8.89 -7.31
N LYS A 173 -4.15 -9.89 -6.43
CA LYS A 173 -3.17 -10.99 -6.50
C LYS A 173 -3.38 -11.91 -7.70
N ILE A 174 -4.63 -12.19 -8.06
CA ILE A 174 -4.95 -12.97 -9.26
C ILE A 174 -4.60 -12.19 -10.53
N MET A 175 -4.85 -10.88 -10.53
CA MET A 175 -4.52 -10.04 -11.69
C MET A 175 -3.01 -9.85 -11.87
N SER A 176 -2.22 -9.84 -10.80
CA SER A 176 -0.76 -9.71 -10.89
C SER A 176 -0.05 -10.98 -11.37
N ASP A 177 -0.67 -12.16 -11.19
CA ASP A 177 -0.19 -13.48 -11.62
C ASP A 177 1.29 -13.75 -11.29
N ARG A 178 1.73 -13.35 -10.09
CA ARG A 178 3.12 -13.56 -9.64
C ARG A 178 3.19 -14.85 -8.84
N GLU A 179 4.25 -15.63 -9.02
CA GLU A 179 4.45 -16.90 -8.30
C GLU A 179 4.34 -16.75 -6.78
N LYS A 180 4.86 -15.64 -6.22
CA LYS A 180 4.80 -15.35 -4.78
C LYS A 180 3.38 -15.13 -4.25
N ASP A 181 2.44 -14.76 -5.12
CA ASP A 181 1.06 -14.44 -4.73
C ASP A 181 0.22 -15.70 -4.44
N ALA A 182 0.65 -16.87 -4.91
CA ALA A 182 -0.04 -18.14 -4.67
C ALA A 182 -0.19 -18.47 -3.16
N HIS A 183 0.84 -18.15 -2.36
CA HIS A 183 0.80 -18.36 -0.91
C HIS A 183 -0.19 -17.41 -0.23
N ASP A 184 -0.24 -16.15 -0.64
CA ASP A 184 -1.15 -15.16 -0.09
C ASP A 184 -2.60 -15.54 -0.45
N ILE A 185 -2.87 -15.97 -1.70
CA ILE A 185 -4.19 -16.45 -2.14
C ILE A 185 -4.64 -17.67 -1.34
N ALA A 186 -3.75 -18.67 -1.16
CA ALA A 186 -4.09 -19.87 -0.39
C ALA A 186 -4.44 -19.55 1.07
N GLU A 187 -3.77 -18.57 1.67
CA GLU A 187 -4.09 -18.11 3.03
C GLU A 187 -5.44 -17.38 3.07
N ILE A 188 -5.75 -16.54 2.08
CA ILE A 188 -7.07 -15.92 1.95
C ILE A 188 -8.17 -16.98 1.82
N ASP A 189 -7.98 -17.97 0.95
CA ASP A 189 -8.92 -19.07 0.74
C ASP A 189 -9.13 -19.88 2.02
N ARG A 190 -8.08 -20.04 2.86
CA ARG A 190 -8.17 -20.70 4.17
C ARG A 190 -8.92 -19.88 5.21
N ILE A 191 -8.72 -18.56 5.25
CA ILE A 191 -9.44 -17.64 6.16
C ILE A 191 -10.93 -17.59 5.78
N GLY A 192 -11.21 -17.63 4.48
CA GLY A 192 -12.54 -17.40 3.92
C GLY A 192 -12.78 -15.92 3.63
N TYR A 193 -13.62 -15.68 2.63
CA TYR A 193 -13.96 -14.36 2.11
C TYR A 193 -15.40 -14.37 1.55
N ASP A 194 -16.01 -13.20 1.42
CA ASP A 194 -17.34 -13.00 0.86
C ASP A 194 -17.31 -13.15 -0.68
N LEU A 195 -18.03 -14.16 -1.17
CA LEU A 195 -18.06 -14.50 -2.59
C LEU A 195 -18.76 -13.44 -3.46
N ASP A 196 -19.80 -12.80 -2.95
CA ASP A 196 -20.57 -11.80 -3.71
C ASP A 196 -19.78 -10.50 -3.83
N ARG A 197 -19.13 -10.09 -2.73
CA ARG A 197 -18.17 -8.99 -2.73
C ARG A 197 -17.02 -9.29 -3.68
N TYR A 198 -16.40 -10.46 -3.58
CA TYR A 198 -15.32 -10.85 -4.48
C TYR A 198 -15.75 -10.84 -5.95
N ALA A 199 -16.94 -11.34 -6.27
CA ALA A 199 -17.45 -11.36 -7.64
C ALA A 199 -17.66 -9.96 -8.24
N ARG A 200 -17.99 -8.95 -7.42
CA ARG A 200 -18.04 -7.54 -7.85
C ARG A 200 -16.62 -7.01 -8.09
N ILE A 201 -15.76 -7.11 -7.07
CA ILE A 201 -14.40 -6.58 -7.12
C ILE A 201 -13.57 -7.20 -8.24
N ALA A 202 -13.67 -8.52 -8.45
CA ALA A 202 -12.94 -9.20 -9.52
C ALA A 202 -13.30 -8.67 -10.92
N LYS A 203 -14.57 -8.27 -11.16
CA LYS A 203 -14.97 -7.64 -12.42
C LYS A 203 -14.35 -6.26 -12.58
N GLU A 204 -14.29 -5.49 -11.49
CA GLU A 204 -13.66 -4.16 -11.48
C GLU A 204 -12.16 -4.28 -11.79
N TYR A 205 -11.44 -5.17 -11.11
CA TYR A 205 -10.01 -5.43 -11.35
C TYR A 205 -9.71 -5.98 -12.75
N ALA A 206 -10.61 -6.77 -13.35
CA ALA A 206 -10.43 -7.26 -14.72
C ALA A 206 -10.42 -6.13 -15.77
N THR A 207 -10.97 -4.96 -15.43
CA THR A 207 -10.97 -3.76 -16.27
C THR A 207 -9.96 -2.70 -15.82
N MET A 208 -9.18 -3.00 -14.79
CA MET A 208 -8.17 -2.07 -14.28
C MET A 208 -7.14 -1.76 -15.36
N ARG A 209 -6.79 -0.48 -15.46
CA ARG A 209 -5.71 0.02 -16.32
C ARG A 209 -4.67 0.74 -15.46
N ILE A 210 -3.41 0.58 -15.82
CA ILE A 210 -2.31 1.34 -15.22
C ILE A 210 -1.90 2.41 -16.22
N VAL A 211 -1.86 3.66 -15.77
CA VAL A 211 -1.41 4.81 -16.54
C VAL A 211 -0.10 5.30 -15.95
N CYS A 212 0.91 5.46 -16.79
CA CYS A 212 2.10 6.24 -16.45
C CYS A 212 1.78 7.71 -16.72
N VAL A 213 1.56 8.49 -15.66
CA VAL A 213 1.20 9.91 -15.75
C VAL A 213 2.41 10.75 -16.12
N ALA A 214 3.57 10.44 -15.53
CA ALA A 214 4.84 11.05 -15.86
C ALA A 214 6.00 10.07 -15.60
N HIS A 215 7.13 10.28 -16.27
CA HIS A 215 8.32 9.46 -16.15
C HIS A 215 9.57 10.34 -16.28
N GLY A 216 10.54 10.14 -15.39
CA GLY A 216 11.89 10.72 -15.44
C GLY A 216 12.92 9.62 -15.75
N GLU A 217 13.96 9.98 -16.49
CA GLU A 217 15.15 9.13 -16.70
C GLU A 217 16.17 9.29 -15.58
#